data_AF-A0A6V7M159-F1
#
_entry.id   AF-A0A6V7M159-F1
#
_cell.length_a   1.000
_cell.length_b   1.000
_cell.length_c   1.000
_cell.angle_alpha   90.00
_cell.angle_beta   90.00
_cell.angle_gamma   90.00
#
_symmetry.space_group_name_H-M   'P 1'
#
loop_
_entity.id
_entity.type
_entity.pdbx_description
1 polymer ?
#
loop_
_entity_poly.entity_id
_entity_poly.type
_entity_poly.pdbx_seq_one_letter_code
_entity_poly.pdbx_strand_id
1 'polypeptide(L)'
;KEPVQFDVSHLRDAPAEVEGLVHNIKQVAQQFLYHWKTFPIILPPPVSACVDDEESLLRKKYHLRDLFVAPNFDELDAVAVDNKGEPRRLSNKQLECIRERG
;
A
#
# COMPACT_ATOMS: atom_id res chain seq x y z
N LYS A 1 14.61 16.22 11.81
CA LYS A 1 14.33 14.82 12.20
C LYS A 1 13.85 14.85 13.64
N GLU A 2 12.56 14.59 13.88
CA GLU A 2 11.97 14.63 15.24
C GLU A 2 12.09 13.23 15.88
N PRO A 3 12.64 13.10 17.11
CA PRO A 3 12.75 11.80 17.78
C PRO A 3 11.37 11.20 18.05
N VAL A 4 11.24 9.88 17.91
CA VAL A 4 9.99 9.18 18.24
C VAL A 4 9.79 9.19 19.76
N GLN A 5 8.58 9.49 20.23
CA GLN A 5 8.23 9.38 21.65
C GLN A 5 7.23 8.24 21.82
N PHE A 6 7.51 7.32 22.75
CA PHE A 6 6.62 6.21 23.07
C PHE A 6 5.90 6.47 24.39
N ASP A 7 4.57 6.39 24.35
CA ASP A 7 3.75 6.37 25.56
C ASP A 7 3.65 4.95 26.11
N VAL A 8 4.04 4.79 27.37
CA VAL A 8 4.06 3.52 28.13
C VAL A 8 3.12 3.57 29.33
N SER A 9 2.29 4.60 29.42
CA SER A 9 1.33 4.81 30.52
C SER A 9 0.27 3.71 30.65
N HIS A 10 0.07 2.90 29.61
CA HIS A 10 -0.89 1.79 29.54
C HIS A 10 -0.42 0.48 30.20
N LEU A 11 0.84 0.41 30.66
CA LEU A 11 1.42 -0.81 31.22
C LEU A 11 1.13 -1.04 32.71
N ARG A 12 0.30 -0.22 33.35
CA ARG A 12 0.09 -0.17 34.82
C ARG A 12 -0.35 -1.49 35.49
N ASP A 13 -0.84 -2.45 34.70
CA ASP A 13 -1.30 -3.77 35.19
C ASP A 13 -0.39 -4.92 34.70
N ALA A 14 0.75 -4.61 34.08
CA ALA A 14 1.69 -5.60 33.59
C ALA A 14 2.60 -6.10 34.73
N PRO A 15 3.07 -7.37 34.66
CA PRO A 15 4.10 -7.85 35.57
C PRO A 15 5.34 -6.94 35.55
N ALA A 16 5.98 -6.73 36.71
CA ALA A 16 7.14 -5.84 36.85
C ALA A 16 8.30 -6.16 35.87
N GLU A 17 8.45 -7.44 35.51
CA GLU A 17 9.42 -7.88 34.51
C GLU A 17 9.12 -7.32 33.10
N VAL A 18 7.83 -7.26 32.74
CA VAL A 18 7.36 -6.74 31.46
C VAL A 18 7.47 -5.21 31.44
N GLU A 19 7.11 -4.53 32.52
CA GLU A 19 7.29 -3.08 32.64
C GLU A 19 8.76 -2.67 32.47
N GLY A 20 9.67 -3.37 33.15
CA GLY A 20 11.10 -3.13 33.05
C GLY A 20 11.65 -3.37 31.64
N LEU A 21 11.22 -4.45 30.99
CA LEU A 21 11.61 -4.75 29.61
C LEU A 21 11.16 -3.66 28.64
N VAL A 22 9.88 -3.25 28.71
CA VAL A 22 9.36 -2.23 27.80
C VAL A 22 10.02 -0.86 28.05
N HIS A 23 10.37 -0.54 29.29
CA HIS A 23 11.13 0.67 29.60
C HIS A 23 12.53 0.65 28.96
N ASN A 24 13.23 -0.49 28.98
CA ASN A 24 14.53 -0.65 28.34
C ASN A 24 14.43 -0.50 26.82
N ILE A 25 13.42 -1.14 26.20
CA ILE A 25 13.17 -1.03 24.76
C ILE A 25 12.87 0.42 24.39
N LYS A 26 12.01 1.11 25.15
CA LYS A 26 11.69 2.53 24.95
C LYS A 26 12.95 3.39 24.96
N GLN A 27 13.83 3.22 25.95
CA GLN A 27 15.05 4.01 26.06
C GLN A 27 15.95 3.87 24.84
N VAL A 28 16.15 2.65 24.35
CA VAL A 28 16.97 2.39 23.15
C VAL A 28 16.26 2.91 21.90
N ALA A 29 14.98 2.58 21.72
CA ALA A 29 14.21 2.94 20.54
C ALA A 29 14.16 4.46 20.32
N GLN A 30 14.00 5.26 21.38
CA GLN A 30 13.99 6.72 21.28
C GLN A 30 15.34 7.34 20.89
N GLN A 31 16.45 6.65 21.12
CA GLN A 31 17.78 7.12 20.72
C GLN A 31 18.05 6.92 19.22
N PHE A 32 17.45 5.89 18.62
CA PHE A 32 17.76 5.48 17.24
C PHE A 32 16.62 5.70 16.25
N LEU A 33 15.37 5.72 16.70
CA LEU A 33 14.20 5.88 15.84
C LEU A 33 13.78 7.35 15.71
N TYR A 34 13.50 7.76 14.48
CA TYR A 34 13.06 9.11 14.13
C TYR A 34 11.81 9.05 13.27
N HIS A 35 10.98 10.07 13.35
CA HIS A 35 9.86 10.22 12.43
C HIS A 35 10.37 10.37 10.99
N TRP A 36 9.87 9.51 10.10
CA TRP A 36 10.23 9.49 8.68
C TRP A 36 9.66 10.65 7.85
N LYS A 37 9.36 11.80 8.49
CA LYS A 37 8.53 12.90 7.94
C LYS A 37 9.05 13.53 6.64
N THR A 38 10.26 13.19 6.20
CA THR A 38 10.74 13.48 4.86
C THR A 38 11.69 12.37 4.46
N PHE A 39 11.28 11.56 3.48
CA PHE A 39 12.17 10.65 2.79
C PHE A 39 13.33 11.47 2.23
N PRO A 40 14.58 11.29 2.68
CA PRO A 40 15.70 12.13 2.29
C PRO A 40 16.23 11.68 0.92
N ILE A 41 15.33 11.51 -0.04
CA ILE A 41 15.69 11.35 -1.43
C ILE A 41 15.22 12.62 -2.11
N ILE A 42 16.18 13.39 -2.61
CA ILE A 42 15.90 14.42 -3.61
C ILE A 42 15.38 13.65 -4.82
N LEU A 43 14.06 13.56 -4.92
CA LEU A 43 13.44 12.94 -6.09
C LEU A 43 13.80 13.81 -7.30
N PRO A 44 14.18 13.20 -8.43
CA PRO A 44 14.27 13.93 -9.68
C PRO A 44 12.95 14.66 -9.95
N PRO A 45 13.00 15.80 -10.67
CA PRO A 45 11.78 16.51 -11.07
C PRO A 45 10.77 15.54 -11.70
N PRO A 46 9.47 15.62 -11.34
CA PRO A 46 8.48 14.72 -11.87
C PRO A 46 8.43 14.86 -13.39
N VAL A 47 8.20 13.75 -14.09
CA VAL A 47 8.17 13.70 -15.56
C VAL A 47 7.18 14.73 -16.14
N SER A 48 6.11 15.04 -15.42
CA SER A 48 5.11 16.06 -15.77
C SER A 48 5.58 17.51 -15.65
N ALA A 49 6.64 17.80 -14.89
CA ALA A 49 7.19 19.15 -14.70
C ALA A 49 8.40 19.44 -15.60
N CYS A 50 8.85 18.47 -16.40
CA CYS A 50 9.87 18.67 -17.43
C CYS A 50 9.26 19.44 -18.61
N VAL A 51 9.16 20.76 -18.50
CA VAL A 51 8.91 21.65 -19.65
C VAL A 51 10.12 21.60 -20.60
N ASP A 52 9.85 21.65 -21.90
CA ASP A 52 10.79 21.52 -23.04
C ASP A 52 12.06 22.37 -22.86
N ASP A 53 13.07 21.83 -22.17
CA ASP A 53 14.40 22.44 -22.10
C ASP A 53 15.24 21.80 -23.22
N GLU A 54 15.46 22.59 -24.26
CA GLU A 54 15.98 22.20 -25.59
C GLU A 54 17.48 21.79 -25.59
N GLU A 55 18.03 21.38 -24.45
CA GLU A 55 19.47 21.09 -24.31
C GLU A 55 19.79 19.71 -23.69
N SER A 56 18.80 18.84 -23.50
CA SER A 56 19.06 17.48 -23.01
C SER A 56 18.68 16.41 -24.02
N LEU A 57 19.66 15.95 -24.80
CA LEU A 57 19.58 14.82 -25.76
C LEU A 57 19.10 13.48 -25.14
N LEU A 58 18.87 13.44 -23.83
CA LEU A 58 18.41 12.26 -23.08
C LEU A 58 16.95 12.35 -22.63
N ARG A 59 16.25 13.47 -22.81
CA ARG A 59 14.85 13.62 -22.37
C ARG A 59 13.90 13.39 -23.53
N LYS A 60 13.57 12.13 -23.79
CA LYS A 60 12.42 11.77 -24.63
C LYS A 60 11.19 12.50 -24.09
N LYS A 61 10.48 13.21 -24.97
CA LYS A 61 9.20 13.87 -24.69
C LYS A 61 8.15 12.80 -24.37
N TYR A 62 8.09 12.36 -23.12
CA TYR A 62 7.11 11.37 -22.68
C TYR A 62 5.71 11.99 -22.79
N HIS A 63 4.84 11.42 -23.60
CA HIS A 63 3.44 11.82 -23.57
C HIS A 63 2.81 11.22 -22.31
N LEU A 64 2.21 12.04 -21.44
CA LEU A 64 1.70 11.58 -20.14
C LEU A 64 0.70 10.43 -20.24
N ARG A 65 -0.03 10.34 -21.36
CA ARG A 65 -0.97 9.24 -21.67
C ARG A 65 -0.29 7.89 -21.88
N ASP A 66 1.00 7.87 -22.17
CA ASP A 66 1.79 6.66 -22.44
C ASP A 66 2.49 6.14 -21.17
N LEU A 67 2.42 6.89 -20.05
CA LEU A 67 3.05 6.51 -18.77
C LEU A 67 2.24 5.47 -17.99
N PHE A 68 0.94 5.39 -18.26
CA PHE A 68 0.03 4.50 -17.57
C PHE A 68 -0.77 3.72 -18.60
N VAL A 69 -0.60 2.40 -18.61
CA VAL A 69 -1.57 1.51 -19.25
C VAL A 69 -2.62 1.24 -18.18
N ALA A 70 -3.81 1.81 -18.34
CA ALA A 70 -4.92 1.48 -17.47
C ALA A 70 -5.19 -0.04 -17.60
N PRO A 71 -5.21 -0.79 -16.49
CA PRO A 71 -5.66 -2.17 -16.55
C PRO A 71 -7.08 -2.18 -17.12
N ASN A 72 -7.38 -3.13 -18.01
CA ASN A 72 -8.77 -3.30 -18.41
C ASN A 72 -9.53 -3.79 -17.15
N PHE A 73 -10.69 -3.20 -16.87
CA PHE A 73 -11.56 -3.68 -15.81
C PHE A 73 -12.53 -4.75 -16.32
N ASP A 74 -12.29 -5.28 -17.52
CA ASP A 74 -13.05 -6.36 -18.17
C ASP A 74 -12.81 -7.73 -17.52
N GLU A 75 -11.87 -7.81 -16.56
CA GLU A 75 -11.61 -9.04 -15.81
C GLU A 75 -12.84 -9.56 -15.05
N LEU A 76 -13.76 -8.67 -14.63
CA LEU A 76 -14.98 -9.06 -13.94
C LEU A 76 -15.97 -9.76 -14.88
N ASP A 77 -16.10 -9.28 -16.11
CA ASP A 77 -16.93 -9.92 -17.14
C ASP A 77 -16.29 -11.23 -17.62
N ALA A 78 -14.96 -11.29 -17.69
CA ALA A 78 -14.23 -12.52 -18.03
C ALA A 78 -14.45 -13.65 -17.01
N VAL A 79 -14.65 -13.33 -15.73
CA VAL A 79 -15.01 -14.33 -14.71
C VAL A 79 -16.53 -14.60 -14.63
N ALA A 80 -17.36 -13.71 -15.16
CA ALA A 80 -18.82 -13.86 -15.17
C ALA A 80 -19.33 -14.82 -16.25
N VAL A 81 -18.54 -15.08 -17.29
CA VAL A 81 -18.92 -15.96 -18.41
C VAL A 81 -18.19 -17.30 -18.39
N ASP A 82 -18.82 -18.34 -18.94
CA ASP A 82 -18.21 -19.64 -19.18
C ASP A 82 -17.36 -19.65 -20.46
N ASN A 83 -16.74 -20.78 -20.80
CA ASN A 83 -15.89 -20.91 -22.00
C ASN A 83 -16.64 -20.72 -23.33
N LYS A 84 -17.96 -20.51 -23.30
CA LYS A 84 -18.82 -20.25 -24.46
C LYS A 84 -19.33 -18.80 -24.48
N GLY A 85 -18.94 -17.98 -23.50
CA GLY A 85 -19.39 -16.59 -23.38
C GLY A 85 -20.77 -16.45 -22.73
N GLU A 86 -21.35 -17.52 -22.21
CA GLU A 86 -22.66 -17.49 -21.55
C GLU A 86 -22.51 -17.18 -20.05
N PRO A 87 -23.45 -16.46 -19.43
CA PRO A 87 -23.38 -16.14 -18.01
C PRO A 87 -23.32 -17.43 -17.16
N ARG A 88 -22.35 -17.51 -16.25
CA ARG A 88 -22.15 -18.69 -15.40
C ARG A 88 -23.39 -18.95 -14.54
N ARG A 89 -24.07 -20.06 -14.82
CA ARG A 89 -25.15 -20.56 -13.98
C ARG A 89 -24.58 -21.18 -12.70
N LEU A 90 -25.25 -20.95 -11.58
CA LEU A 90 -24.93 -21.59 -10.32
C LEU A 90 -25.17 -23.11 -10.43
N SER A 91 -24.23 -23.91 -9.92
CA SER A 91 -24.40 -25.36 -9.82
C SER A 91 -25.42 -25.73 -8.74
N ASN A 92 -26.02 -26.93 -8.82
CA ASN A 92 -26.97 -27.42 -7.82
C ASN A 92 -26.41 -27.35 -6.39
N LYS A 93 -25.12 -27.67 -6.20
CA LYS A 93 -24.46 -27.57 -4.89
C LYS A 93 -24.40 -26.14 -4.37
N GLN A 94 -24.14 -25.16 -5.24
CA GLN A 94 -24.14 -23.74 -4.86
C GLN A 94 -25.55 -23.25 -4.53
N LEU A 95 -26.56 -23.70 -5.27
CA LEU A 95 -27.97 -23.40 -4.99
C LEU A 95 -28.43 -23.99 -3.66
N GLU A 96 -28.02 -25.23 -3.34
CA GLU A 96 -28.26 -25.85 -2.03
C GLU A 96 -27.57 -25.07 -0.91
N CYS A 97 -26.30 -24.68 -1.11
CA CYS A 97 -25.55 -23.90 -0.12
C CYS A 97 -26.17 -22.52 0.14
N ILE A 98 -26.69 -21.86 -0.89
CA ILE A 98 -27.47 -20.61 -0.76
C ILE A 98 -28.79 -20.86 -0.03
N ARG A 99 -29.50 -21.93 -0.36
CA ARG A 99 -30.77 -22.27 0.30
C ARG A 99 -30.60 -22.56 1.79
N GLU A 100 -29.46 -23.12 2.19
CA GLU A 100 -29.18 -23.49 3.58
C GLU A 100 -28.55 -22.36 4.41
N ARG A 101 -27.84 -21.42 3.78
CA ARG A 101 -27.03 -20.40 4.48
C ARG A 101 -27.31 -18.95 4.06
N GLY A 102 -28.19 -18.75 3.08
CA GLY A 102 -28.57 -17.45 2.53
C GLY A 102 -29.65 -16.75 3.34
#